data_AF-A0A173LXR0-F1
#
_entry.id   AF-A0A173LXR0-F1
#
_cell.length_a   1.000
_cell.length_b   1.000
_cell.length_c   1.000
_cell.angle_alpha   90.00
_cell.angle_beta   90.00
_cell.angle_gamma   90.00
#
_symmetry.space_group_name_H-M   'P 1'
#
loop_
_entity.id
_entity.type
_entity.pdbx_description
1 polymer ?
#
loop_
_entity_poly.entity_id
_entity_poly.type
_entity_poly.pdbx_seq_one_letter_code
_entity_poly.pdbx_strand_id
1 'polypeptide(L)'
;MPTGSKPEPSSFTKAIAVRINKEKTDRKMTNMALSKESGISRPLLVNMLQGTKHWDIDQLDAVCDVLKLNIVEVVSTADKETRYLNVSPLRQNQNLEAIDLDQYEKAADHNNHDSGEPEIP
;
A
#
# COMPACT_ATOMS: atom_id res chain seq x y z
N MET A 1 -28.30 -5.33 -25.52
CA MET A 1 -26.95 -4.74 -25.34
C MET A 1 -26.26 -5.47 -24.21
N PRO A 2 -24.98 -5.85 -24.31
CA PRO A 2 -24.26 -6.42 -23.18
C PRO A 2 -24.04 -5.29 -22.17
N THR A 3 -24.73 -5.35 -21.04
CA THR A 3 -24.39 -4.52 -19.87
C THR A 3 -23.05 -4.99 -19.37
N GLY A 4 -21.97 -4.27 -19.69
CA GLY A 4 -20.68 -4.50 -19.06
C GLY A 4 -20.88 -4.45 -17.55
N SER A 5 -20.65 -5.58 -16.89
CA SER A 5 -20.70 -5.68 -15.43
C SER A 5 -19.74 -4.62 -14.87
N LYS A 6 -20.25 -3.71 -14.05
CA LYS A 6 -19.38 -2.78 -13.33
C LYS A 6 -18.39 -3.61 -12.51
N PRO A 7 -17.08 -3.36 -12.64
CA PRO A 7 -16.09 -4.11 -11.90
C PRO A 7 -16.37 -3.97 -10.41
N GLU A 8 -16.24 -5.08 -9.69
CA GLU A 8 -16.41 -5.07 -8.24
C GLU A 8 -15.38 -4.13 -7.61
N PRO A 9 -15.73 -3.46 -6.50
CA PRO A 9 -14.78 -2.66 -5.75
C PRO A 9 -13.53 -3.48 -5.35
N SER A 10 -12.37 -2.91 -5.64
CA SER A 10 -11.07 -3.53 -5.37
C SER A 10 -10.78 -3.67 -3.86
N SER A 11 -9.75 -4.45 -3.53
CA SER A 11 -9.20 -4.54 -2.17
C SER A 11 -8.85 -3.15 -1.62
N PHE A 12 -8.29 -2.27 -2.46
CA PHE A 12 -7.96 -0.89 -2.11
C PHE A 12 -9.18 -0.08 -1.68
N THR A 13 -10.29 -0.14 -2.43
CA THR A 13 -11.56 0.52 -2.06
C THR A 13 -12.06 0.04 -0.70
N LYS A 14 -11.95 -1.26 -0.42
CA LYS A 14 -12.36 -1.84 0.86
C LYS A 14 -11.44 -1.39 2.01
N ALA A 15 -10.14 -1.28 1.77
CA ALA A 15 -9.18 -0.79 2.78
C ALA A 15 -9.45 0.67 3.18
N ILE A 16 -9.73 1.55 2.20
CA ILE A 16 -10.19 2.93 2.48
C ILE A 16 -11.45 2.90 3.37
N ALA A 17 -12.44 2.09 3.01
CA ALA A 17 -13.70 2.01 3.74
C ALA A 17 -13.52 1.53 5.19
N VAL A 18 -12.64 0.55 5.42
CA VAL A 18 -12.27 0.08 6.77
C VAL A 18 -11.66 1.20 7.60
N ARG A 19 -10.73 1.96 7.02
CA ARG A 19 -10.04 3.05 7.74
C ARG A 19 -10.99 4.18 8.12
N ILE A 20 -11.85 4.59 7.19
CA ILE A 20 -12.87 5.61 7.45
C ILE A 20 -13.86 5.13 8.52
N ASN A 21 -14.31 3.87 8.46
CA ASN A 21 -15.20 3.31 9.47
C ASN A 21 -14.57 3.25 10.86
N LYS A 22 -13.29 2.90 10.94
CA LYS A 22 -12.54 2.90 12.19
C LYS A 22 -12.54 4.29 12.81
N GLU A 23 -12.10 5.31 12.06
CA GLU A 23 -12.05 6.68 12.56
C GLU A 23 -13.44 7.19 12.99
N LYS A 24 -14.46 6.92 12.17
CA LYS A 24 -15.86 7.27 12.47
C LYS A 24 -16.33 6.62 13.78
N THR A 25 -15.92 5.37 14.04
CA THR A 25 -16.27 4.63 15.27
C THR A 25 -15.53 5.18 16.48
N ASP A 26 -14.23 5.45 16.35
CA ASP A 26 -13.40 6.02 17.41
C ASP A 26 -13.94 7.40 17.86
N ARG A 27 -14.49 8.16 16.91
CA ARG A 27 -15.16 9.46 17.16
C ARG A 27 -16.62 9.34 17.58
N LYS A 28 -17.17 8.13 17.70
CA LYS A 28 -18.58 7.85 18.01
C LYS A 28 -19.56 8.56 17.06
N MET A 29 -19.15 8.77 15.81
CA MET A 29 -19.95 9.45 14.80
C MET A 29 -20.93 8.48 14.12
N THR A 30 -22.19 8.87 14.03
CA THR A 30 -23.21 8.08 13.35
C THR A 30 -23.14 8.26 11.83
N ASN A 31 -23.61 7.28 11.06
CA ASN A 31 -23.67 7.41 9.60
C ASN A 31 -24.61 8.55 9.16
N MET A 32 -25.60 8.90 9.99
CA MET A 32 -26.49 10.04 9.73
C MET A 32 -25.76 11.37 9.90
N ALA A 33 -24.97 11.52 10.97
CA ALA A 33 -24.16 12.72 11.20
C ALA A 33 -23.13 12.91 10.08
N LEU A 34 -22.35 11.86 9.78
CA LEU A 34 -21.35 11.92 8.72
C LEU A 34 -21.96 12.26 7.35
N SER A 35 -23.10 11.64 7.01
CA SER A 35 -23.83 11.94 5.78
C SER A 35 -24.27 13.41 5.70
N LYS A 36 -24.76 13.97 6.81
CA LYS A 36 -25.21 15.36 6.87
C LYS A 36 -24.04 16.33 6.72
N GLU A 37 -22.92 16.05 7.40
CA GLU A 37 -21.76 16.92 7.43
C GLU A 37 -20.93 16.84 6.14
N SER A 38 -20.83 15.67 5.51
CA SER A 38 -20.08 15.49 4.27
C SER A 38 -20.89 15.81 3.00
N GLY A 39 -22.19 16.11 3.13
CA GLY A 39 -23.09 16.35 2.00
C GLY A 39 -23.40 15.12 1.14
N ILE A 40 -22.99 13.93 1.56
CA ILE A 40 -23.18 12.67 0.83
C ILE A 40 -24.47 12.01 1.30
N SER A 41 -25.30 11.53 0.36
CA SER A 41 -26.53 10.82 0.74
C SER A 41 -26.23 9.59 1.59
N ARG A 42 -27.03 9.38 2.65
CA ARG A 42 -26.81 8.28 3.60
C ARG A 42 -26.74 6.89 2.94
N PRO A 43 -27.61 6.53 1.96
CA PRO A 43 -27.51 5.23 1.29
C PRO A 43 -26.19 5.06 0.52
N LEU A 44 -25.73 6.12 -0.15
CA LEU A 44 -24.46 6.11 -0.87
C LEU A 44 -23.29 5.96 0.10
N LEU A 45 -23.27 6.76 1.17
CA LEU A 45 -22.25 6.70 2.22
C LEU A 45 -22.15 5.29 2.82
N VAL A 46 -23.28 4.67 3.16
CA VAL A 46 -23.28 3.30 3.71
C VAL A 46 -22.64 2.30 2.74
N ASN A 47 -22.98 2.37 1.45
CA ASN A 47 -22.38 1.48 0.45
C ASN A 47 -20.87 1.72 0.29
N MET A 48 -20.42 2.99 0.33
CA MET A 48 -19.00 3.31 0.29
C MET A 48 -18.25 2.81 1.54
N LEU A 49 -18.84 2.99 2.72
CA LEU A 49 -18.31 2.47 3.99
C LEU A 49 -18.31 0.94 4.06
N GLN A 50 -19.20 0.26 3.36
CA GLN A 50 -19.16 -1.20 3.21
C GLN A 50 -18.14 -1.67 2.16
N GLY A 51 -17.52 -0.75 1.43
CA GLY A 51 -16.64 -1.06 0.31
C GLY A 51 -17.38 -1.69 -0.89
N THR A 52 -18.70 -1.49 -1.00
CA THR A 52 -19.51 -1.97 -2.14
C THR A 52 -19.66 -0.91 -3.23
N LYS A 53 -19.21 0.33 -2.95
CA LYS A 53 -19.18 1.45 -3.89
C LYS A 53 -17.79 2.11 -3.87
N HIS A 54 -17.35 2.57 -5.03
CA HIS A 54 -16.13 3.37 -5.19
C HIS A 54 -16.28 4.76 -4.58
N TRP A 55 -15.17 5.30 -4.11
CA TRP A 55 -15.02 6.68 -3.68
C TRP A 55 -14.62 7.54 -4.88
N ASP A 56 -15.36 8.62 -5.12
CA ASP A 56 -14.83 9.74 -5.90
C ASP A 56 -13.88 10.57 -5.01
N ILE A 57 -12.93 11.30 -5.61
CA ILE A 57 -11.95 12.10 -4.86
C ILE A 57 -12.65 13.16 -4.02
N ASP A 58 -13.66 13.86 -4.56
CA ASP A 58 -14.37 14.92 -3.85
C ASP A 58 -15.15 14.34 -2.66
N GLN A 59 -15.69 13.13 -2.82
CA GLN A 59 -16.43 12.43 -1.77
C GLN A 59 -15.50 11.93 -0.66
N LEU A 60 -14.32 11.43 -1.03
CA LEU A 60 -13.31 11.00 -0.09
C LEU A 60 -12.78 12.20 0.71
N ASP A 61 -12.48 13.31 0.03
CA ASP A 61 -12.00 14.55 0.64
C ASP A 61 -13.02 15.11 1.64
N ALA A 62 -14.29 15.23 1.24
CA ALA A 62 -15.36 15.70 2.12
C ALA A 62 -15.53 14.85 3.39
N VAL A 63 -15.39 13.52 3.29
CA VAL A 63 -15.47 12.64 4.45
C VAL A 63 -14.21 12.75 5.32
N CYS A 64 -13.04 12.86 4.71
CA CYS A 64 -11.78 13.09 5.43
C CYS A 64 -11.82 14.42 6.20
N ASP A 65 -12.33 15.49 5.61
CA ASP A 65 -12.46 16.81 6.25
C ASP A 65 -13.37 16.81 7.49
N VAL A 66 -14.49 16.09 7.41
CA VAL A 66 -15.40 15.91 8.55
C VAL A 66 -14.72 15.12 9.66
N LEU A 67 -14.02 14.05 9.28
CA LEU A 67 -13.31 13.19 10.23
C LEU A 67 -11.94 13.74 10.65
N LYS A 68 -11.53 14.92 10.16
CA LYS A 68 -10.20 15.51 10.41
C LYS A 68 -9.06 14.54 10.09
N LEU A 69 -9.19 13.84 8.98
CA LEU A 69 -8.20 12.94 8.42
C LEU A 69 -7.46 13.61 7.27
N ASN A 70 -6.19 13.27 7.10
CA ASN A 70 -5.44 13.62 5.90
C ASN A 70 -5.73 12.58 4.80
N ILE A 71 -6.30 13.02 3.68
CA ILE A 71 -6.64 12.14 2.54
C ILE A 71 -5.42 11.39 1.98
N VAL A 72 -4.24 12.03 1.93
CA VAL A 72 -3.00 11.42 1.44
C VAL A 72 -2.56 10.29 2.38
N GLU A 73 -2.70 10.47 3.68
CA GLU A 73 -2.40 9.40 4.65
C GLU A 73 -3.38 8.24 4.57
N VAL A 74 -4.66 8.52 4.36
CA VAL A 74 -5.70 7.49 4.16
C VAL A 74 -5.39 6.65 2.93
N VAL A 75 -5.15 7.30 1.79
CA VAL A 75 -4.83 6.66 0.51
C VAL A 75 -3.51 5.89 0.58
N SER A 76 -2.45 6.51 1.10
CA SER A 76 -1.14 5.85 1.17
C SER A 76 -1.12 4.66 2.12
N THR A 77 -1.88 4.71 3.21
CA THR A 77 -1.96 3.56 4.11
C THR A 77 -2.80 2.43 3.50
N ALA A 78 -3.91 2.76 2.84
CA ALA A 78 -4.71 1.77 2.12
C ALA A 78 -3.91 1.10 0.98
N ASP A 79 -3.05 1.85 0.27
CA ASP A 79 -2.15 1.29 -0.74
C ASP A 79 -1.17 0.31 -0.10
N LYS A 80 -0.51 0.71 1.00
CA LYS A 80 0.42 -0.17 1.74
C LYS A 80 -0.24 -1.45 2.22
N GLU A 81 -1.46 -1.38 2.74
CA GLU A 81 -2.21 -2.55 3.23
C GLU A 81 -2.59 -3.52 2.10
N THR A 82 -2.83 -3.00 0.89
CA THR A 82 -3.34 -3.81 -0.22
C THR A 82 -2.28 -4.25 -1.22
N ARG A 83 -1.13 -3.57 -1.27
CA ARG A 83 0.00 -3.91 -2.14
C ARG A 83 0.53 -5.33 -1.89
N TYR A 84 0.48 -5.83 -0.65
CA TYR A 84 0.87 -7.20 -0.31
C TYR A 84 -0.17 -8.26 -0.68
N LEU A 85 -1.42 -7.87 -0.95
CA LEU A 85 -2.49 -8.79 -1.35
C LEU A 85 -2.51 -9.03 -2.87
N ASN A 86 -1.94 -8.10 -3.65
CA ASN A 86 -1.92 -8.16 -5.12
C ASN A 86 -0.62 -8.71 -5.71
N VAL A 87 0.36 -9.07 -4.88
CA VAL A 87 1.47 -9.91 -5.34
C VAL A 87 0.97 -11.35 -5.41
N SER A 88 0.67 -11.84 -6.61
CA SER A 88 0.72 -13.28 -6.82
C SER A 88 2.09 -13.76 -6.31
N PRO A 89 2.17 -14.80 -5.47
CA PRO A 89 3.47 -15.32 -5.09
C PRO A 89 4.17 -15.69 -6.40
N LEU A 90 5.22 -14.95 -6.75
CA LEU A 90 6.14 -15.38 -7.78
C LEU A 90 6.54 -16.77 -7.33
N ARG A 91 6.21 -17.80 -8.14
CA ARG A 91 6.66 -19.16 -7.89
C ARG A 91 8.12 -19.06 -7.50
N GLN A 92 8.39 -19.42 -6.25
CA GLN A 92 9.70 -19.42 -5.65
C GLN A 92 10.52 -20.41 -6.47
N ASN A 93 11.18 -19.92 -7.52
CA ASN A 93 12.21 -20.67 -8.20
C ASN A 93 13.27 -20.93 -7.13
N GLN A 94 13.27 -22.16 -6.61
CA GLN A 94 14.17 -22.64 -5.57
C GLN A 94 15.62 -22.77 -6.08
N ASN A 95 16.12 -21.75 -6.76
CA ASN A 95 17.48 -21.70 -7.26
C ASN A 95 18.09 -20.32 -7.02
N LEU A 96 17.96 -19.84 -5.78
CA LEU A 96 19.00 -18.97 -5.23
C LEU A 96 20.05 -19.92 -4.67
N GLU A 97 21.06 -20.23 -5.47
CA GLU A 97 22.31 -20.71 -4.91
C GLU A 97 22.77 -19.67 -3.89
N ALA A 98 23.01 -20.12 -2.66
CA ALA A 98 23.53 -19.29 -1.60
C ALA A 98 24.82 -18.65 -2.11
N ILE A 99 24.84 -17.33 -2.22
CA ILE A 99 26.08 -16.59 -2.42
C ILE A 99 26.85 -16.81 -1.12
N ASP A 100 27.84 -17.69 -1.16
CA ASP A 100 28.75 -17.96 -0.06
C ASP A 100 29.61 -16.71 0.15
N LEU A 101 29.24 -15.90 1.15
CA LEU A 101 29.94 -14.66 1.49
C LEU A 101 31.36 -14.91 2.01
N ASP A 102 31.73 -16.14 2.38
CA ASP A 102 33.08 -16.47 2.87
C ASP A 102 34.14 -16.40 1.75
N GLN A 103 33.74 -16.40 0.47
CA GLN A 103 34.69 -16.30 -0.64
C GLN A 103 35.21 -14.88 -0.91
N TYR A 104 34.55 -13.82 -0.43
CA TYR A 104 34.97 -12.44 -0.73
C TYR A 104 36.06 -11.90 0.22
N GLU A 105 36.24 -12.52 1.39
CA GLU A 105 37.21 -12.04 2.39
C GLU A 105 38.67 -12.49 2.08
N LYS A 106 38.87 -13.51 1.24
CA LYS A 106 40.22 -13.98 0.86
C LYS A 106 40.92 -13.15 -0.23
N ALA A 107 40.25 -12.19 -0.86
CA ALA A 107 40.85 -11.36 -1.89
C ALA A 107 41.57 -10.11 -1.36
N ALA A 108 41.42 -9.78 -0.07
CA ALA A 108 41.94 -8.54 0.51
C ALA A 108 43.34 -8.66 1.16
N ASP A 109 43.85 -9.87 1.39
CA ASP A 109 45.06 -10.09 2.22
C ASP A 109 46.36 -10.40 1.44
N HIS A 110 46.36 -10.33 0.11
CA HIS A 110 47.54 -10.69 -0.71
C HIS A 110 48.37 -9.52 -1.27
N ASN A 111 48.07 -8.27 -0.92
CA ASN A 111 48.76 -7.09 -1.48
C ASN A 111 49.72 -6.38 -0.50
N ASN A 112 50.62 -7.11 0.17
CA ASN A 112 51.76 -6.47 0.86
C ASN A 112 52.94 -7.40 1.17
N HIS A 113 53.62 -7.91 0.14
CA HIS A 113 55.07 -8.18 0.19
C HIS A 113 55.57 -8.55 -1.21
N ASP A 114 56.35 -7.70 -1.86
CA ASP A 114 57.76 -7.97 -2.13
C ASP A 114 58.37 -6.86 -3.01
N SER A 115 59.53 -6.38 -2.60
CA SER A 115 60.30 -5.33 -3.25
C SER A 115 61.35 -6.00 -4.14
N GLY A 116 61.40 -5.65 -5.43
CA GLY A 116 62.46 -6.12 -6.32
C GLY A 116 62.57 -5.26 -7.57
N GLU A 117 63.67 -4.50 -7.65
CA GLU A 117 64.03 -3.61 -8.77
C GLU A 117 64.17 -4.36 -10.11
N PRO A 118 63.97 -3.69 -11.27
CA PRO A 118 64.21 -4.30 -12.57
C PRO A 118 65.68 -4.18 -12.99
N GLU A 119 66.36 -5.31 -13.20
CA GLU A 119 67.59 -5.36 -14.00
C GLU A 119 67.24 -5.49 -15.49
N ILE A 120 67.76 -4.56 -16.29
CA ILE A 120 67.68 -4.52 -17.75
C ILE A 120 69.00 -5.07 -18.32
N PRO A 121 69.01 -6.00 -19.27
CA PRO A 121 70.12 -6.19 -20.20
C PRO A 121 70.05 -5.24 -21.40
#